data_AF-A0A9E2QV40-F1
#
_entry.id   AF-A0A9E2QV40-F1
#
_cell.length_a   1.000
_cell.length_b   1.000
_cell.length_c   1.000
_cell.angle_alpha   90.00
_cell.angle_beta   90.00
_cell.angle_gamma   90.00
#
_symmetry.space_group_name_H-M   'P 1'
#
loop_
_entity.id
_entity.type
_entity.pdbx_description
1 polymer ?
#
loop_
_entity_poly.entity_id
_entity_poly.type
_entity_poly.pdbx_seq_one_letter_code
_entity_poly.pdbx_strand_id
1 'polypeptide(L)'
;MIAAPRPITIAILAMGGEGGGVLADWLADLAEHAGWHAQATSVPGVAQRTGATIYYLELFPRDHPAAGGREPVLALMPTAGEVDLAVASELMEAARAVQRGLVTPDRTVLVASTHRVYAMTEKMAMGDGRVDAQRLLQACRAAARAGVLADFAALCAPSQAPIGAALFGAIAASGRLPFALADFRAAIERGGVGVAASLAAFQAGHEGAVRALAAEASDATATAPHVATALHVATAPHAGNAAHAAAAAAEPARPGDEPALPRVGPALAALAERIRGAVPAGVQATAIHGIRRLAEYQDVAYAAEYLGLLERILARRPAPALLEELARHLALWMSYEDVIRVADLKTRPDRLDRVAAASNLAPDQVLVLDEFLHPRLDEIADLLPEALGRRVLAGGLLAALLGRFLGRGRVVRTSSPGGYLSLFLLARLRRWRRGSLRHRRERALIDAWLAAIDDLLDTDPALALELIRNQRLVKGYADTHARGLGNYQRLFGLLPALRARAGAAAVMAALREAALADEQGGKLGAAIVGFGLASTDS
;
A
#
# COMPACT_ATOMS: atom_id res chain seq x y z
N MET A 1 -29.11 -4.81 -36.53
CA MET A 1 -28.54 -3.51 -36.11
C MET A 1 -27.09 -3.49 -36.56
N ILE A 2 -26.70 -2.54 -37.41
CA ILE A 2 -25.29 -2.33 -37.75
C ILE A 2 -24.62 -1.78 -36.50
N ALA A 3 -23.57 -2.43 -36.00
CA ALA A 3 -22.86 -1.96 -34.81
C ALA A 3 -22.38 -0.52 -35.03
N ALA A 4 -22.65 0.38 -34.08
CA ALA A 4 -22.16 1.74 -34.15
C ALA A 4 -20.62 1.73 -34.18
N PRO A 5 -19.97 2.62 -34.95
CA PRO A 5 -18.52 2.76 -34.95
C PRO A 5 -18.06 3.11 -33.53
N ARG A 6 -17.03 2.43 -33.02
CA ARG A 6 -16.55 2.60 -31.65
C ARG A 6 -15.15 3.23 -31.66
N PRO A 7 -14.87 4.22 -30.79
CA PRO A 7 -13.51 4.73 -30.62
C PRO A 7 -12.57 3.64 -30.08
N ILE A 8 -11.27 3.83 -30.30
CA ILE A 8 -10.24 3.07 -29.60
C ILE A 8 -10.12 3.64 -28.19
N THR A 9 -10.24 2.78 -27.19
CA THR A 9 -10.26 3.16 -25.78
C THR A 9 -8.97 2.73 -25.08
N ILE A 10 -8.30 3.66 -24.40
CA ILE A 10 -6.99 3.44 -23.79
C ILE A 10 -7.05 3.83 -22.32
N ALA A 11 -6.62 2.95 -21.42
CA ALA A 11 -6.49 3.25 -20.00
C ALA A 11 -5.03 3.09 -19.55
N ILE A 12 -4.43 4.15 -19.01
CA ILE A 12 -3.06 4.17 -18.50
C ILE A 12 -3.11 4.28 -16.99
N LEU A 13 -2.57 3.28 -16.30
CA LEU A 13 -2.44 3.23 -14.85
C LEU A 13 -0.97 3.49 -14.50
N ALA A 14 -0.67 4.72 -14.09
CA ALA A 14 0.68 5.15 -13.76
C ALA A 14 0.81 5.59 -12.29
N MET A 15 1.89 5.19 -11.63
CA MET A 15 2.21 5.76 -10.32
C MET A 15 2.63 7.23 -10.46
N GLY A 16 2.41 8.02 -9.42
CA GLY A 16 2.78 9.43 -9.42
C GLY A 16 4.27 9.62 -9.67
N GLY A 17 4.62 10.48 -10.61
CA GLY A 17 6.02 10.79 -10.98
C GLY A 17 6.61 9.93 -12.10
N GLU A 18 5.87 8.95 -12.64
CA GLU A 18 6.40 8.00 -13.65
C GLU A 18 6.18 8.42 -15.12
N GLY A 19 5.66 9.63 -15.35
CA GLY A 19 5.44 10.16 -16.69
C GLY A 19 4.14 9.68 -17.36
N GLY A 20 3.15 9.20 -16.60
CA GLY A 20 1.85 8.79 -17.15
C GLY A 20 1.10 9.91 -17.89
N GLY A 21 1.20 11.15 -17.39
CA GLY A 21 0.62 12.32 -18.08
C GLY A 21 1.32 12.61 -19.40
N VAL A 22 2.66 12.62 -19.40
CA VAL A 22 3.45 12.81 -20.63
C VAL A 22 3.14 11.73 -21.67
N LEU A 23 2.98 10.48 -21.23
CA LEU A 23 2.56 9.38 -22.11
C LEU A 23 1.17 9.60 -22.71
N ALA A 24 0.20 10.05 -21.91
CA ALA A 24 -1.13 10.39 -22.39
C ALA A 24 -1.09 11.55 -23.40
N ASP A 25 -0.30 12.59 -23.12
CA ASP A 25 -0.13 13.74 -24.01
C ASP A 25 0.49 13.31 -25.35
N TRP A 26 1.51 12.44 -25.34
CA TRP A 26 2.10 11.90 -26.57
C TRP A 26 1.11 11.07 -27.39
N LEU A 27 0.23 10.27 -26.75
CA LEU A 27 -0.79 9.51 -27.45
C LEU A 27 -1.85 10.40 -28.08
N ALA A 28 -2.29 11.45 -27.37
CA ALA A 28 -3.23 12.43 -27.90
C ALA A 28 -2.63 13.20 -29.09
N ASP A 29 -1.42 13.75 -28.90
CA ASP A 29 -0.69 14.47 -29.94
C ASP A 29 -0.44 13.61 -31.19
N LEU A 30 -0.04 12.35 -31.00
CA LEU A 30 0.14 11.39 -32.08
C LEU A 30 -1.17 11.17 -32.87
N ALA A 31 -2.29 10.97 -32.18
CA ALA A 31 -3.57 10.75 -32.82
C ALA A 31 -4.06 11.98 -33.59
N GLU A 32 -3.96 13.17 -33.00
CA GLU A 32 -4.38 14.43 -33.63
C GLU A 32 -3.59 14.74 -34.90
N HIS A 33 -2.27 14.53 -34.87
CA HIS A 33 -1.41 14.71 -36.04
C HIS A 33 -1.67 13.65 -37.13
N ALA A 34 -2.13 12.47 -36.75
CA ALA A 34 -2.56 11.43 -37.68
C ALA A 34 -3.98 11.64 -38.22
N GLY A 35 -4.64 12.76 -37.90
CA GLY A 35 -5.99 13.07 -38.40
C GLY A 35 -7.12 12.42 -37.60
N TRP A 36 -6.90 12.12 -36.32
CA TRP A 36 -7.92 11.58 -35.41
C TRP A 36 -8.42 12.65 -34.43
N HIS A 37 -9.62 12.46 -33.90
CA HIS A 37 -10.05 13.11 -32.67
C HIS A 37 -9.47 12.33 -31.49
N ALA A 38 -8.91 13.05 -30.51
CA ALA A 38 -8.44 12.49 -29.26
C ALA A 38 -9.11 13.21 -28.09
N GLN A 39 -9.70 12.46 -27.17
CA GLN A 39 -10.11 12.98 -25.86
C GLN A 39 -9.22 12.33 -24.82
N ALA A 40 -8.60 13.12 -23.94
CA ALA A 40 -7.84 12.62 -22.80
C ALA A 40 -8.42 13.17 -21.49
N THR A 41 -8.46 12.33 -20.48
CA THR A 41 -8.89 12.68 -19.12
C THR A 41 -7.99 12.03 -18.10
N SER A 42 -7.94 12.57 -16.87
CA SER A 42 -7.19 11.94 -15.80
C SER A 42 -7.94 11.99 -14.48
N VAL A 43 -7.84 10.90 -13.72
CA VAL A 43 -8.30 10.80 -12.34
C VAL A 43 -7.06 10.63 -11.46
N PRO A 44 -6.65 11.66 -10.72
CA PRO A 44 -5.45 11.60 -9.90
C PRO A 44 -5.62 10.54 -8.80
N GLY A 45 -4.66 9.62 -8.75
CA GLY A 45 -4.51 8.70 -7.61
C GLY A 45 -3.77 9.39 -6.47
N VAL A 46 -4.03 9.00 -5.22
CA VAL A 46 -3.24 9.48 -4.08
C VAL A 46 -1.97 8.64 -4.03
N ALA A 47 -0.91 9.17 -4.67
CA ALA A 47 0.35 8.49 -4.89
C ALA A 47 0.86 7.75 -3.64
N GLN A 48 1.25 6.49 -3.80
CA GLN A 48 1.77 5.58 -2.76
C GLN A 48 0.82 5.21 -1.60
N ARG A 49 -0.47 5.58 -1.62
CA ARG A 49 -1.45 5.14 -0.61
C ARG A 49 -2.69 4.44 -1.15
N THR A 50 -3.30 4.92 -2.24
CA THR A 50 -4.63 4.44 -2.69
C THR A 50 -4.71 3.98 -4.15
N GLY A 51 -3.65 4.09 -4.94
CA GLY A 51 -3.56 3.54 -6.31
C GLY A 51 -2.94 4.50 -7.32
N ALA A 52 -2.68 4.01 -8.53
CA ALA A 52 -2.20 4.82 -9.66
C ALA A 52 -3.16 5.95 -10.05
N THR A 53 -2.59 6.99 -10.66
CA THR A 53 -3.36 7.92 -11.49
C THR A 53 -3.80 7.18 -12.75
N ILE A 54 -5.09 7.30 -13.07
CA ILE A 54 -5.66 6.71 -14.28
C ILE A 54 -5.78 7.83 -15.31
N TYR A 55 -5.12 7.67 -16.45
CA TYR A 55 -5.35 8.49 -17.64
C TYR A 55 -6.21 7.68 -18.61
N TYR A 56 -7.25 8.28 -19.15
CA TYR A 56 -8.16 7.63 -20.08
C TYR A 56 -8.22 8.41 -21.38
N LEU A 57 -8.06 7.71 -22.50
CA LEU A 57 -8.12 8.28 -23.84
C LEU A 57 -9.12 7.55 -24.72
N GLU A 58 -9.83 8.31 -25.56
CA GLU A 58 -10.58 7.79 -26.69
C GLU A 58 -10.08 8.41 -27.99
N LEU A 59 -9.82 7.56 -28.98
CA LEU A 59 -9.35 7.96 -30.31
C LEU A 59 -10.40 7.59 -31.36
N PHE A 60 -10.80 8.54 -32.20
CA PHE A 60 -11.78 8.32 -33.27
C PHE A 60 -11.33 8.98 -34.58
N PRO A 61 -11.34 8.29 -35.75
CA PRO A 61 -10.89 8.88 -37.01
C PRO A 61 -11.80 10.04 -37.45
N ARG A 62 -11.21 11.19 -37.86
CA ARG A 62 -12.00 12.36 -38.30
C ARG A 62 -12.76 12.11 -39.59
N ASP A 63 -12.22 11.26 -40.45
CA ASP A 63 -12.78 10.90 -41.77
C ASP A 63 -13.67 9.66 -41.72
N HIS A 64 -13.99 9.14 -40.52
CA HIS A 64 -14.78 7.93 -40.39
C HIS A 64 -16.16 8.09 -41.06
N PRO A 65 -16.56 7.23 -42.02
CA PRO A 65 -17.78 7.42 -42.82
C PRO A 65 -19.05 7.57 -41.98
N ALA A 66 -19.13 6.84 -40.87
CA ALA A 66 -20.27 6.88 -39.95
C ALA A 66 -20.33 8.14 -39.06
N ALA A 67 -19.29 9.01 -39.07
CA ALA A 67 -19.36 10.32 -38.43
C ALA A 67 -20.28 11.28 -39.18
N GLY A 68 -20.43 11.09 -40.51
CA GLY A 68 -21.31 11.93 -41.34
C GLY A 68 -21.02 13.43 -41.23
N GLY A 69 -19.76 13.81 -41.00
CA GLY A 69 -19.33 15.20 -40.78
C GLY A 69 -19.66 15.79 -39.40
N ARG A 70 -20.08 14.97 -38.42
CA ARG A 70 -20.33 15.38 -37.03
C ARG A 70 -19.15 15.02 -36.14
N GLU A 71 -18.89 15.84 -35.13
CA GLU A 71 -17.90 15.54 -34.11
C GLU A 71 -18.40 14.41 -33.16
N PRO A 72 -17.55 13.44 -32.81
CA PRO A 72 -17.92 12.36 -31.91
C PRO A 72 -18.03 12.86 -30.46
N VAL A 73 -18.97 12.29 -29.70
CA VAL A 73 -18.99 12.45 -28.24
C VAL A 73 -18.19 11.30 -27.63
N LEU A 74 -17.10 11.65 -26.96
CA LEU A 74 -16.15 10.70 -26.38
C LEU A 74 -16.33 10.64 -24.85
N ALA A 75 -16.15 9.45 -24.28
CA ALA A 75 -16.32 9.25 -22.84
C ALA A 75 -15.17 9.85 -22.04
N LEU A 76 -15.46 10.22 -20.79
CA LEU A 76 -14.50 10.84 -19.86
C LEU A 76 -13.89 9.83 -18.87
N MET A 77 -14.31 8.56 -18.91
CA MET A 77 -13.89 7.52 -17.97
C MET A 77 -13.87 6.16 -18.67
N PRO A 78 -12.97 5.25 -18.27
CA PRO A 78 -12.95 3.90 -18.80
C PRO A 78 -14.13 3.09 -18.27
N THR A 79 -14.82 2.40 -19.18
CA THR A 79 -15.84 1.42 -18.81
C THR A 79 -15.21 0.03 -18.70
N ALA A 80 -15.52 -0.69 -17.62
CA ALA A 80 -15.09 -2.08 -17.46
C ALA A 80 -15.60 -2.95 -18.62
N GLY A 81 -14.74 -3.79 -19.16
CA GLY A 81 -15.01 -4.62 -20.35
C GLY A 81 -14.92 -3.88 -21.68
N GLU A 82 -14.71 -2.56 -21.68
CA GLU A 82 -14.70 -1.80 -22.94
C GLU A 82 -13.31 -1.38 -23.43
N VAL A 83 -12.29 -1.46 -22.56
CA VAL A 83 -10.93 -0.99 -22.83
C VAL A 83 -10.19 -1.86 -23.85
N ASP A 84 -9.66 -1.21 -24.90
CA ASP A 84 -8.90 -1.85 -25.99
C ASP A 84 -7.43 -2.05 -25.66
N LEU A 85 -6.85 -1.08 -24.97
CA LEU A 85 -5.45 -1.03 -24.57
C LEU A 85 -5.36 -0.60 -23.12
N ALA A 86 -4.93 -1.50 -22.25
CA ALA A 86 -4.59 -1.18 -20.87
C ALA A 86 -3.07 -1.08 -20.74
N VAL A 87 -2.58 0.01 -20.16
CA VAL A 87 -1.16 0.26 -19.94
C VAL A 87 -0.92 0.41 -18.45
N ALA A 88 0.00 -0.36 -17.86
CA ALA A 88 0.33 -0.25 -16.45
C ALA A 88 1.82 -0.02 -16.26
N SER A 89 2.18 1.03 -15.52
CA SER A 89 3.58 1.35 -15.28
C SER A 89 4.26 0.38 -14.32
N GLU A 90 3.51 -0.37 -13.51
CA GLU A 90 4.02 -1.32 -12.51
C GLU A 90 3.07 -2.54 -12.38
N LEU A 91 3.60 -3.69 -11.93
CA LEU A 91 2.87 -4.97 -11.96
C LEU A 91 1.62 -5.01 -11.05
N MET A 92 1.66 -4.41 -9.86
CA MET A 92 0.49 -4.29 -8.98
C MET A 92 -0.60 -3.42 -9.62
N GLU A 93 -0.22 -2.37 -10.35
CA GLU A 93 -1.20 -1.56 -11.10
C GLU A 93 -1.83 -2.36 -12.25
N ALA A 94 -1.06 -3.23 -12.92
CA ALA A 94 -1.60 -4.16 -13.91
C ALA A 94 -2.64 -5.11 -13.28
N ALA A 95 -2.31 -5.70 -12.12
CA ALA A 95 -3.23 -6.58 -11.40
C ALA A 95 -4.50 -5.84 -10.91
N ARG A 96 -4.37 -4.56 -10.52
CA ARG A 96 -5.53 -3.71 -10.19
C ARG A 96 -6.38 -3.40 -11.41
N ALA A 97 -5.78 -3.23 -12.59
CA ALA A 97 -6.53 -3.07 -13.84
C ALA A 97 -7.36 -4.31 -14.17
N VAL A 98 -6.79 -5.51 -13.99
CA VAL A 98 -7.52 -6.78 -14.08
C VAL A 98 -8.67 -6.81 -13.08
N GLN A 99 -8.40 -6.51 -11.80
CA GLN A 99 -9.43 -6.52 -10.76
C GLN A 99 -10.58 -5.54 -11.03
N ARG A 100 -10.30 -4.39 -11.65
CA ARG A 100 -11.29 -3.38 -12.04
C ARG A 100 -12.08 -3.76 -13.29
N GLY A 101 -11.78 -4.89 -13.92
CA GLY A 101 -12.40 -5.30 -15.19
C GLY A 101 -11.97 -4.44 -16.38
N LEU A 102 -10.87 -3.68 -16.26
CA LEU A 102 -10.31 -2.91 -17.37
C LEU A 102 -9.49 -3.77 -18.33
N VAL A 103 -9.17 -4.99 -17.92
CA VAL A 103 -8.46 -5.98 -18.74
C VAL A 103 -9.36 -7.19 -18.88
N THR A 104 -9.65 -7.55 -20.13
CA THR A 104 -10.55 -8.65 -20.46
C THR A 104 -9.98 -9.54 -21.57
N PRO A 105 -10.24 -10.87 -21.51
CA PRO A 105 -9.60 -11.84 -22.40
C PRO A 105 -10.11 -11.76 -23.85
N ASP A 106 -11.29 -11.18 -24.07
CA ASP A 106 -11.90 -11.03 -25.39
C ASP A 106 -11.45 -9.76 -26.13
N ARG A 107 -11.00 -8.72 -25.41
CA ARG A 107 -10.76 -7.40 -25.99
C ARG A 107 -9.37 -6.83 -25.77
N THR A 108 -8.88 -6.87 -24.54
CA THR A 108 -7.84 -5.94 -24.09
C THR A 108 -6.44 -6.45 -24.39
N VAL A 109 -5.63 -5.62 -25.06
CA VAL A 109 -4.16 -5.78 -25.05
C VAL A 109 -3.62 -5.11 -23.79
N LEU A 110 -2.89 -5.86 -22.97
CA LEU A 110 -2.27 -5.35 -21.75
C LEU A 110 -0.77 -5.10 -21.98
N VAL A 111 -0.34 -3.85 -21.88
CA VAL A 111 1.08 -3.47 -21.86
C VAL A 111 1.45 -3.15 -20.41
N ALA A 112 2.32 -3.92 -19.77
CA ALA A 112 2.67 -3.65 -18.38
C ALA A 112 4.13 -3.91 -18.04
N SER A 113 4.69 -3.06 -17.19
CA SER A 113 6.01 -3.30 -16.60
C SER A 113 5.92 -4.36 -15.50
N THR A 114 6.85 -5.32 -15.51
CA THR A 114 6.88 -6.42 -14.53
C THR A 114 7.63 -6.07 -13.25
N HIS A 115 8.27 -4.91 -13.19
CA HIS A 115 8.98 -4.45 -12.00
C HIS A 115 8.01 -4.23 -10.83
N ARG A 116 8.55 -4.21 -9.60
CA ARG A 116 7.76 -4.06 -8.38
C ARG A 116 8.15 -2.82 -7.59
N VAL A 117 7.13 -2.02 -7.25
CA VAL A 117 7.22 -0.99 -6.22
C VAL A 117 6.24 -1.37 -5.10
N TYR A 118 6.78 -1.90 -4.00
CA TYR A 118 5.95 -2.48 -2.94
C TYR A 118 5.01 -1.44 -2.31
N ALA A 119 3.74 -1.82 -2.18
CA ALA A 119 2.72 -1.02 -1.53
C ALA A 119 3.03 -0.84 -0.04
N MET A 120 2.46 0.21 0.56
CA MET A 120 2.66 0.48 1.99
C MET A 120 2.28 -0.71 2.86
N THR A 121 1.23 -1.45 2.52
CA THR A 121 0.82 -2.63 3.29
C THR A 121 1.84 -3.77 3.23
N GLU A 122 2.50 -3.95 2.08
CA GLU A 122 3.57 -4.94 1.93
C GLU A 122 4.79 -4.53 2.76
N LYS A 123 5.11 -3.23 2.77
CA LYS A 123 6.22 -2.65 3.55
C LYS A 123 5.95 -2.62 5.06
N MET A 124 4.70 -2.59 5.48
CA MET A 124 4.30 -2.52 6.88
C MET A 124 4.22 -3.90 7.55
N ALA A 125 4.30 -4.99 6.79
CA ALA A 125 4.29 -6.33 7.35
C ALA A 125 5.53 -6.56 8.24
N MET A 126 5.34 -7.31 9.33
CA MET A 126 6.43 -7.68 10.24
C MET A 126 7.37 -8.74 9.65
N GLY A 127 6.89 -9.52 8.67
CA GLY A 127 7.65 -10.52 7.92
C GLY A 127 7.68 -10.19 6.43
N ASP A 128 7.75 -11.21 5.56
CA ASP A 128 7.62 -10.99 4.13
C ASP A 128 6.16 -10.66 3.76
N GLY A 129 5.87 -9.36 3.65
CA GLY A 129 4.56 -8.86 3.25
C GLY A 129 4.35 -8.77 1.74
N ARG A 130 5.32 -9.21 0.94
CA ARG A 130 5.25 -9.08 -0.52
C ARG A 130 4.17 -9.98 -1.08
N VAL A 131 3.35 -9.42 -1.96
CA VAL A 131 2.46 -10.19 -2.82
C VAL A 131 3.31 -10.91 -3.87
N ASP A 132 3.01 -12.19 -4.09
CA ASP A 132 3.72 -13.03 -5.07
C ASP A 132 3.60 -12.46 -6.48
N ALA A 133 4.74 -12.00 -7.02
CA ALA A 133 4.82 -11.43 -8.36
C ALA A 133 4.48 -12.44 -9.46
N GLN A 134 4.77 -13.73 -9.27
CA GLN A 134 4.47 -14.75 -10.28
C GLN A 134 2.96 -14.96 -10.41
N ARG A 135 2.23 -14.97 -9.30
CA ARG A 135 0.76 -15.02 -9.32
C ARG A 135 0.16 -13.80 -10.02
N LEU A 136 0.70 -12.60 -9.78
CA LEU A 136 0.24 -11.39 -10.45
C LEU A 136 0.50 -11.46 -11.97
N LEU A 137 1.68 -11.91 -12.39
CA LEU A 137 2.02 -12.09 -13.82
C LEU A 137 1.08 -13.09 -14.49
N GLN A 138 0.85 -14.24 -13.86
CA GLN A 138 -0.07 -15.27 -14.38
C GLN A 138 -1.50 -14.75 -14.50
N ALA A 139 -1.99 -14.03 -13.48
CA ALA A 139 -3.31 -13.42 -13.53
C ALA A 139 -3.44 -12.37 -14.65
N CYS A 140 -2.42 -11.54 -14.85
CA CYS A 140 -2.38 -10.56 -15.94
C CYS A 140 -2.43 -11.24 -17.32
N ARG A 141 -1.63 -12.29 -17.53
CA ARG A 141 -1.63 -13.05 -18.79
C ARG A 141 -2.97 -13.72 -19.06
N ALA A 142 -3.57 -14.34 -18.04
CA ALA A 142 -4.84 -15.05 -18.19
C ALA A 142 -6.03 -14.10 -18.44
N ALA A 143 -5.98 -12.87 -17.91
CA ALA A 143 -7.07 -11.91 -18.03
C ALA A 143 -7.02 -11.04 -19.29
N ALA A 144 -5.88 -10.96 -19.98
CA ALA A 144 -5.72 -10.15 -21.19
C ALA A 144 -5.93 -10.98 -22.45
N ARG A 145 -6.41 -10.36 -23.52
CA ARG A 145 -6.43 -10.97 -24.86
C ARG A 145 -5.01 -11.24 -25.37
N ALA A 146 -4.08 -10.33 -25.08
CA ALA A 146 -2.65 -10.46 -25.33
C ALA A 146 -1.86 -9.65 -24.30
N GLY A 147 -0.70 -10.16 -23.89
CA GLY A 147 0.19 -9.53 -22.92
C GLY A 147 1.47 -9.00 -23.57
N VAL A 148 1.86 -7.78 -23.22
CA VAL A 148 3.18 -7.22 -23.48
C VAL A 148 3.80 -6.93 -22.13
N LEU A 149 4.39 -7.97 -21.53
CA LEU A 149 4.92 -7.96 -20.18
C LEU A 149 6.46 -8.05 -20.21
N ALA A 150 7.13 -6.98 -19.81
CA ALA A 150 8.58 -6.94 -19.65
C ALA A 150 8.99 -5.99 -18.52
N ASP A 151 10.23 -6.04 -18.07
CA ASP A 151 10.75 -5.06 -17.10
C ASP A 151 11.11 -3.75 -17.80
N PHE A 152 10.09 -2.95 -18.14
CA PHE A 152 10.27 -1.67 -18.83
C PHE A 152 11.01 -0.63 -17.98
N ALA A 153 11.00 -0.78 -16.65
CA ALA A 153 11.79 0.08 -15.77
C ALA A 153 13.29 -0.20 -15.93
N ALA A 154 13.68 -1.48 -15.94
CA ALA A 154 15.06 -1.88 -16.19
C ALA A 154 15.53 -1.50 -17.60
N LEU A 155 14.66 -1.61 -18.60
CA LEU A 155 14.97 -1.26 -19.99
C LEU A 155 15.21 0.24 -20.20
N CYS A 156 14.52 1.12 -19.45
CA CYS A 156 14.70 2.57 -19.58
C CYS A 156 15.77 3.15 -18.65
N ALA A 157 16.16 2.44 -17.59
CA ALA A 157 17.13 2.90 -16.59
C ALA A 157 18.45 3.49 -17.17
N PRO A 158 19.08 2.90 -18.21
CA PRO A 158 20.32 3.45 -18.78
C PRO A 158 20.17 4.85 -19.39
N SER A 159 18.97 5.19 -19.88
CA SER A 159 18.68 6.48 -20.49
C SER A 159 18.28 7.57 -19.48
N GLN A 160 18.03 7.18 -18.22
CA GLN A 160 17.44 8.04 -17.18
C GLN A 160 16.11 8.71 -17.58
N ALA A 161 15.45 8.24 -18.63
CA ALA A 161 14.14 8.72 -19.02
C ALA A 161 13.03 8.13 -18.13
N PRO A 162 11.88 8.82 -17.97
CA PRO A 162 10.71 8.25 -17.31
C PRO A 162 10.24 6.98 -18.01
N ILE A 163 9.74 6.01 -17.24
CA ILE A 163 9.25 4.72 -17.75
C ILE A 163 8.15 4.87 -18.82
N GLY A 164 7.38 5.96 -18.78
CA GLY A 164 6.41 6.32 -19.81
C GLY A 164 6.97 6.26 -21.23
N ALA A 165 8.25 6.62 -21.46
CA ALA A 165 8.88 6.55 -22.78
C ALA A 165 9.06 5.09 -23.26
N ALA A 166 9.51 4.19 -22.39
CA ALA A 166 9.61 2.77 -22.74
C ALA A 166 8.24 2.12 -22.93
N LEU A 167 7.23 2.50 -22.12
CA LEU A 167 5.85 2.05 -22.32
C LEU A 167 5.28 2.55 -23.64
N PHE A 168 5.62 3.76 -24.09
CA PHE A 168 5.20 4.26 -25.41
C PHE A 168 5.79 3.42 -26.55
N GLY A 169 7.06 3.01 -26.43
CA GLY A 169 7.69 2.06 -27.34
C GLY A 169 7.00 0.70 -27.35
N ALA A 170 6.60 0.21 -26.16
CA ALA A 170 5.87 -1.03 -26.01
C ALA A 170 4.45 -0.98 -26.61
N ILE A 171 3.77 0.16 -26.49
CA ILE A 171 2.48 0.41 -27.16
C ILE A 171 2.65 0.34 -28.67
N ALA A 172 3.68 0.97 -29.24
CA ALA A 172 3.96 0.91 -30.67
C ALA A 172 4.23 -0.55 -31.12
N ALA A 173 5.03 -1.30 -30.37
CA ALA A 173 5.33 -2.70 -30.66
C ALA A 173 4.10 -3.62 -30.55
N SER A 174 3.12 -3.28 -29.72
CA SER A 174 1.90 -4.09 -29.55
C SER A 174 1.04 -4.18 -30.81
N GLY A 175 1.20 -3.25 -31.76
CA GLY A 175 0.39 -3.15 -32.97
C GLY A 175 -1.09 -2.86 -32.71
N ARG A 176 -1.49 -2.51 -31.47
CA ARG A 176 -2.90 -2.27 -31.13
C ARG A 176 -3.45 -0.98 -31.75
N LEU A 177 -2.58 0.01 -31.99
CA LEU A 177 -2.96 1.31 -32.54
C LEU A 177 -2.59 1.40 -34.03
N PRO A 178 -3.43 2.04 -34.87
CA PRO A 178 -3.27 2.09 -36.33
C PRO A 178 -2.33 3.23 -36.78
N PHE A 179 -1.16 3.37 -36.15
CA PHE A 179 -0.20 4.43 -36.44
C PHE A 179 1.17 3.85 -36.78
N ALA A 180 1.94 4.53 -37.63
CA ALA A 180 3.26 4.07 -38.01
C ALA A 180 4.27 4.36 -36.89
N LEU A 181 5.34 3.56 -36.79
CA LEU A 181 6.38 3.75 -35.77
C LEU A 181 7.02 5.16 -35.83
N ALA A 182 7.09 5.75 -37.03
CA ALA A 182 7.59 7.11 -37.22
C ALA A 182 6.71 8.16 -36.51
N ASP A 183 5.39 7.95 -36.45
CA ASP A 183 4.45 8.88 -35.81
C ASP A 183 4.68 8.94 -34.28
N PHE A 184 4.97 7.79 -33.67
CA PHE A 184 5.35 7.70 -32.25
C PHE A 184 6.63 8.49 -31.96
N ARG A 185 7.65 8.33 -32.80
CA ARG A 185 8.92 9.06 -32.63
C ARG A 185 8.71 10.57 -32.79
N ALA A 186 7.92 10.97 -33.78
CA ALA A 186 7.60 12.38 -34.02
C ALA A 186 6.83 13.02 -32.86
N ALA A 187 5.95 12.28 -32.16
CA ALA A 187 5.25 12.78 -30.98
C ALA A 187 6.20 13.08 -29.81
N ILE A 188 7.21 12.23 -29.60
CA ILE A 188 8.28 12.49 -28.60
C ILE A 188 9.05 13.76 -28.97
N GLU A 189 9.42 13.92 -30.25
CA GLU A 189 10.17 15.08 -30.74
C GLU A 189 9.38 16.39 -30.57
N ARG A 190 8.07 16.39 -30.91
CA ARG A 190 7.18 17.53 -30.69
C ARG A 190 7.01 17.89 -29.21
N GLY A 191 6.99 16.88 -28.33
CA GLY A 191 6.90 17.09 -26.88
C GLY A 191 8.08 17.87 -26.30
N GLY A 192 9.25 17.89 -26.95
CA GLY A 192 10.37 18.79 -26.67
C GLY A 192 11.13 18.57 -25.35
N VAL A 193 10.61 17.77 -24.41
CA VAL A 193 11.22 17.52 -23.10
C VAL A 193 12.07 16.25 -23.13
N GLY A 194 13.38 16.38 -22.91
CA GLY A 194 14.29 15.24 -22.78
C GLY A 194 14.29 14.30 -24.00
N VAL A 195 14.12 14.85 -25.21
CA VAL A 195 13.86 14.11 -26.45
C VAL A 195 14.85 12.96 -26.68
N ALA A 196 16.15 13.21 -26.58
CA ALA A 196 17.17 12.19 -26.82
C ALA A 196 17.06 11.00 -25.85
N ALA A 197 16.87 11.27 -24.55
CA ALA A 197 16.69 10.24 -23.53
C ALA A 197 15.38 9.48 -23.75
N SER A 198 14.28 10.18 -24.05
CA SER A 198 12.98 9.58 -24.32
C SER A 198 12.99 8.71 -25.57
N LEU A 199 13.65 9.11 -26.65
CA LEU A 199 13.82 8.29 -27.86
C LEU A 199 14.65 7.03 -27.60
N ALA A 200 15.71 7.13 -26.78
CA ALA A 200 16.50 5.96 -26.39
C ALA A 200 15.66 4.97 -25.56
N ALA A 201 14.90 5.47 -24.58
CA ALA A 201 13.98 4.63 -23.79
C ALA A 201 12.86 4.04 -24.63
N PHE A 202 12.29 4.81 -25.57
CA PHE A 202 11.28 4.36 -26.51
C PHE A 202 11.79 3.18 -27.34
N GLN A 203 13.00 3.29 -27.91
CA GLN A 203 13.61 2.22 -28.68
C GLN A 203 13.83 0.96 -27.83
N ALA A 204 14.40 1.11 -26.62
CA ALA A 204 14.62 -0.01 -25.71
C ALA A 204 13.30 -0.69 -25.29
N GLY A 205 12.26 0.10 -25.05
CA GLY A 205 10.90 -0.38 -24.75
C GLY A 205 10.27 -1.12 -25.92
N HIS A 206 10.38 -0.60 -27.14
CA HIS A 206 9.88 -1.25 -28.35
C HIS A 206 10.55 -2.60 -28.58
N GLU A 207 11.89 -2.65 -28.54
CA GLU A 207 12.64 -3.90 -28.69
C GLU A 207 12.34 -4.91 -27.58
N GLY A 208 12.21 -4.44 -26.34
CA GLY A 208 11.81 -5.28 -25.20
C GLY A 208 10.43 -5.89 -25.38
N ALA A 209 9.46 -5.10 -25.86
CA ALA A 209 8.12 -5.55 -26.17
C ALA A 209 8.08 -6.56 -27.32
N VAL A 210 8.85 -6.35 -28.40
CA VAL A 210 8.98 -7.32 -29.50
C VAL A 210 9.53 -8.66 -28.98
N ARG A 211 10.54 -8.64 -28.11
CA ARG A 211 11.07 -9.87 -27.48
C ARG A 211 10.03 -10.56 -26.60
N ALA A 212 9.27 -9.79 -25.81
CA ALA A 212 8.22 -10.34 -24.95
C ALA A 212 7.10 -11.02 -25.77
N LEU A 213 6.64 -10.38 -26.84
CA LEU A 213 5.65 -10.94 -27.77
C LEU A 213 6.15 -12.23 -28.45
N ALA A 214 7.42 -12.26 -28.85
CA ALA A 214 8.02 -13.46 -29.43
C ALA A 214 8.11 -14.62 -28.43
N ALA A 215 8.42 -14.33 -27.16
CA ALA A 215 8.46 -15.33 -26.09
C ALA A 215 7.07 -15.91 -25.80
N GLU A 216 6.02 -15.07 -25.74
CA GLU A 216 4.64 -15.54 -25.52
C GLU A 216 4.13 -16.41 -26.67
N ALA A 217 4.46 -16.07 -27.93
CA ALA A 217 4.14 -16.91 -29.08
C ALA A 217 4.81 -18.29 -29.02
N SER A 218 6.07 -18.35 -28.52
CA SER A 218 6.79 -19.61 -28.34
C SER A 218 6.16 -20.48 -27.24
N ASP A 219 5.77 -19.89 -26.10
CA ASP A 219 5.14 -20.60 -24.97
C ASP A 219 3.73 -21.12 -25.33
N ALA A 220 2.95 -20.36 -26.10
CA ALA A 220 1.62 -20.76 -26.56
C ALA A 220 1.66 -21.98 -27.50
N THR A 221 2.78 -22.20 -28.20
CA THR A 221 2.96 -23.36 -29.09
C THR A 221 3.33 -24.63 -28.30
N ALA A 222 3.77 -24.49 -27.04
CA ALA A 222 4.21 -25.59 -26.19
C ALA A 222 3.14 -26.13 -25.22
N THR A 223 2.00 -25.46 -25.07
CA THR A 223 0.95 -25.84 -24.09
C THR A 223 -0.44 -26.00 -24.71
N ALA A 224 -0.92 -27.25 -24.79
CA ALA A 224 -2.33 -27.58 -25.00
C ALA A 224 -3.16 -27.26 -23.73
N PRO A 225 -4.48 -27.02 -23.83
CA PRO A 225 -5.22 -26.22 -22.86
C PRO A 225 -5.49 -27.00 -21.57
N HIS A 226 -4.87 -26.59 -20.46
CA HIS A 226 -5.33 -26.98 -19.13
C HIS A 226 -6.41 -26.01 -18.64
N VAL A 227 -7.61 -26.58 -18.52
CA VAL A 227 -8.84 -26.11 -17.89
C VAL A 227 -8.65 -24.90 -16.95
N ALA A 228 -9.29 -23.80 -17.34
CA ALA A 228 -9.50 -22.61 -16.51
C ALA A 228 -10.12 -23.01 -15.17
N THR A 229 -9.33 -22.93 -14.10
CA THR A 229 -9.89 -22.93 -12.75
C THR A 229 -10.35 -21.50 -12.47
N ALA A 230 -11.65 -21.29 -12.65
CA ALA A 230 -12.31 -20.04 -12.30
C ALA A 230 -12.05 -19.72 -10.82
N LEU A 231 -11.24 -18.69 -10.55
CA LEU A 231 -11.27 -18.04 -9.26
C LEU A 231 -12.63 -17.34 -9.16
N HIS A 232 -13.51 -17.89 -8.34
CA HIS A 232 -14.75 -17.23 -7.93
C HIS A 232 -14.38 -16.05 -7.03
N VAL A 233 -14.03 -14.91 -7.63
CA VAL A 233 -13.99 -13.64 -6.92
C VAL A 233 -15.43 -13.15 -6.87
N ALA A 234 -16.02 -13.18 -5.68
CA ALA A 234 -17.39 -12.80 -5.43
C ALA A 234 -17.75 -11.48 -6.14
N THR A 235 -18.76 -11.56 -7.00
CA THR A 235 -19.48 -10.41 -7.54
C THR A 235 -20.14 -9.67 -6.38
N ALA A 236 -19.70 -8.43 -6.10
CA ALA A 236 -20.48 -7.48 -5.31
C ALA A 236 -20.73 -6.24 -6.18
N PRO A 237 -21.96 -5.68 -6.17
CA PRO A 237 -22.33 -4.58 -7.03
C PRO A 237 -21.68 -3.26 -6.56
N HIS A 238 -21.53 -2.37 -7.53
CA HIS A 238 -21.04 -1.00 -7.45
C HIS A 238 -21.44 -0.23 -6.16
N ALA A 239 -20.47 0.10 -5.30
CA ALA A 239 -20.44 1.32 -4.46
C ALA A 239 -19.11 1.46 -3.69
N GLY A 240 -18.28 2.40 -4.13
CA GLY A 240 -17.34 3.16 -3.27
C GLY A 240 -16.19 2.39 -2.60
N ASN A 241 -15.00 2.48 -3.21
CA ASN A 241 -13.67 2.39 -2.59
C ASN A 241 -13.57 1.45 -1.37
N ALA A 242 -13.58 0.15 -1.62
CA ALA A 242 -13.15 -0.88 -0.70
C ALA A 242 -11.82 -1.45 -1.22
N ALA A 243 -10.72 -0.76 -0.94
CA ALA A 243 -9.39 -1.31 -1.11
C ALA A 243 -8.88 -1.81 0.25
N HIS A 244 -8.25 -2.98 0.23
CA HIS A 244 -7.48 -3.60 1.32
C HIS A 244 -8.20 -4.45 2.36
N ALA A 245 -8.90 -5.48 1.90
CA ALA A 245 -9.04 -6.72 2.65
C ALA A 245 -9.25 -7.93 1.73
N ALA A 246 -8.18 -8.43 1.14
CA ALA A 246 -8.10 -9.85 0.82
C ALA A 246 -6.92 -10.39 1.63
N ALA A 247 -7.24 -11.04 2.74
CA ALA A 247 -6.32 -11.96 3.37
C ALA A 247 -5.99 -13.02 2.32
N ALA A 248 -4.78 -12.94 1.74
CA ALA A 248 -4.21 -14.06 1.03
C ALA A 248 -4.00 -15.14 2.08
N ALA A 249 -4.85 -16.17 2.04
CA ALA A 249 -4.59 -17.41 2.76
C ALA A 249 -3.19 -17.88 2.35
N ALA A 250 -2.28 -17.93 3.32
CA ALA A 250 -0.99 -18.58 3.16
C ALA A 250 -1.25 -20.06 2.86
N GLU A 251 -0.83 -20.52 1.69
CA GLU A 251 -0.87 -21.92 1.31
C GLU A 251 0.30 -22.66 2.01
N PRO A 252 0.20 -23.97 2.33
CA PRO A 252 1.24 -24.67 3.07
C PRO A 252 2.54 -24.72 2.27
N ALA A 253 3.67 -24.51 2.96
CA ALA A 253 5.01 -24.60 2.38
C ALA A 253 5.25 -25.97 1.72
N ARG A 254 5.97 -25.98 0.60
CA ARG A 254 6.51 -27.21 0.01
C ARG A 254 7.47 -27.87 1.01
N PRO A 255 7.54 -29.21 1.10
CA PRO A 255 8.46 -29.88 2.01
C PRO A 255 9.91 -29.54 1.64
N GLY A 256 10.58 -28.73 2.47
CA GLY A 256 11.98 -28.33 2.29
C GLY A 256 12.28 -26.83 2.36
N ASP A 257 11.29 -25.95 2.18
CA ASP A 257 11.45 -24.48 2.28
C ASP A 257 11.05 -23.97 3.68
N GLU A 258 11.69 -24.44 4.76
CA GLU A 258 11.56 -23.72 6.03
C GLU A 258 12.31 -22.38 5.91
N PRO A 259 11.63 -21.21 6.02
CA PRO A 259 12.30 -19.94 5.93
C PRO A 259 13.34 -19.85 7.05
N ALA A 260 14.60 -19.72 6.66
CA ALA A 260 15.70 -19.58 7.62
C ALA A 260 15.37 -18.45 8.60
N LEU A 261 15.46 -18.74 9.89
CA LEU A 261 15.11 -17.78 10.93
C LEU A 261 15.88 -16.47 10.74
N PRO A 262 15.23 -15.30 10.92
CA PRO A 262 15.89 -14.03 10.69
C PRO A 262 17.14 -13.89 11.55
N ARG A 263 18.26 -13.48 10.94
CA ARG A 263 19.52 -13.26 11.67
C ARG A 263 19.34 -12.17 12.73
N VAL A 264 19.93 -12.40 13.90
CA VAL A 264 19.97 -11.45 15.02
C VAL A 264 21.42 -11.11 15.38
N GLY A 265 21.66 -9.86 15.80
CA GLY A 265 22.96 -9.47 16.33
C GLY A 265 23.22 -10.07 17.72
N PRO A 266 24.47 -9.99 18.22
CA PRO A 266 24.88 -10.63 19.48
C PRO A 266 24.06 -10.17 20.69
N ALA A 267 23.64 -8.90 20.73
CA ALA A 267 22.82 -8.35 21.80
C ALA A 267 21.44 -9.01 21.95
N LEU A 268 20.93 -9.66 20.90
CA LEU A 268 19.63 -10.35 20.89
C LEU A 268 19.76 -11.88 20.87
N ALA A 269 20.99 -12.41 20.90
CA ALA A 269 21.23 -13.85 20.81
C ALA A 269 20.50 -14.63 21.91
N ALA A 270 20.58 -14.16 23.16
CA ALA A 270 19.90 -14.80 24.29
C ALA A 270 18.36 -14.84 24.13
N LEU A 271 17.75 -13.78 23.60
CA LEU A 271 16.31 -13.75 23.33
C LEU A 271 15.94 -14.66 22.16
N ALA A 272 16.78 -14.74 21.12
CA ALA A 272 16.54 -15.63 20.00
C ALA A 272 16.70 -17.12 20.36
N GLU A 273 17.63 -17.47 21.26
CA GLU A 273 17.72 -18.83 21.83
C GLU A 273 16.47 -19.17 22.64
N ARG A 274 16.00 -18.23 23.48
CA ARG A 274 14.78 -18.42 24.26
C ARG A 274 13.55 -18.63 23.37
N ILE A 275 13.43 -17.87 22.27
CA ILE A 275 12.39 -18.09 21.25
C ILE A 275 12.51 -19.49 20.64
N ARG A 276 13.71 -19.92 20.27
CA ARG A 276 13.93 -21.26 19.69
C ARG A 276 13.55 -22.40 20.64
N GLY A 277 13.77 -22.23 21.94
CA GLY A 277 13.44 -23.23 22.95
C GLY A 277 11.97 -23.25 23.39
N ALA A 278 11.29 -22.10 23.40
CA ALA A 278 9.94 -21.98 23.97
C ALA A 278 8.83 -21.84 22.92
N VAL A 279 9.07 -21.16 21.80
CA VAL A 279 8.04 -20.76 20.84
C VAL A 279 7.91 -21.81 19.71
N PRO A 280 6.69 -22.21 19.29
CA PRO A 280 6.49 -23.14 18.17
C PRO A 280 7.14 -22.66 16.87
N ALA A 281 7.71 -23.59 16.08
CA ALA A 281 8.49 -23.29 14.87
C ALA A 281 7.82 -22.28 13.92
N GLY A 282 6.53 -22.45 13.63
CA GLY A 282 5.76 -21.54 12.75
C GLY A 282 5.67 -20.09 13.25
N VAL A 283 5.88 -19.84 14.55
CA VAL A 283 5.79 -18.50 15.16
C VAL A 283 7.18 -17.89 15.43
N GLN A 284 8.25 -18.69 15.41
CA GLN A 284 9.60 -18.24 15.77
C GLN A 284 10.08 -17.10 14.89
N ALA A 285 9.86 -17.16 13.57
CA ALA A 285 10.26 -16.10 12.64
C ALA A 285 9.60 -14.75 13.01
N THR A 286 8.28 -14.76 13.23
CA THR A 286 7.50 -13.59 13.65
C THR A 286 7.95 -13.04 15.00
N ALA A 287 8.20 -13.92 15.98
CA ALA A 287 8.71 -13.52 17.29
C ALA A 287 10.11 -12.88 17.21
N ILE A 288 10.99 -13.42 16.35
CA ILE A 288 12.32 -12.86 16.09
C ILE A 288 12.22 -11.46 15.46
N HIS A 289 11.34 -11.26 14.49
CA HIS A 289 11.06 -9.93 13.95
C HIS A 289 10.53 -8.97 15.03
N GLY A 290 9.70 -9.47 15.94
CA GLY A 290 9.21 -8.74 17.11
C GLY A 290 10.35 -8.21 17.99
N ILE A 291 11.26 -9.08 18.46
CA ILE A 291 12.37 -8.65 19.32
C ILE A 291 13.34 -7.69 18.61
N ARG A 292 13.58 -7.88 17.30
CA ARG A 292 14.43 -6.97 16.50
C ARG A 292 13.81 -5.58 16.44
N ARG A 293 12.52 -5.52 16.09
CA ARG A 293 11.77 -4.26 16.00
C ARG A 293 11.75 -3.52 17.32
N LEU A 294 11.51 -4.22 18.43
CA LEU A 294 11.39 -3.60 19.75
C LEU A 294 12.73 -3.18 20.35
N ALA A 295 13.80 -3.92 20.06
CA ALA A 295 15.15 -3.51 20.44
C ALA A 295 15.61 -2.26 19.68
N GLU A 296 15.28 -2.19 18.39
CA GLU A 296 15.51 -1.00 17.58
C GLU A 296 14.64 0.17 18.04
N TYR A 297 13.39 -0.09 18.39
CA TYR A 297 12.44 0.92 18.86
C TYR A 297 12.88 1.54 20.19
N GLN A 298 13.23 0.72 21.19
CA GLN A 298 13.49 1.17 22.56
C GLN A 298 14.81 0.63 23.13
N ASP A 299 14.93 -0.67 23.38
CA ASP A 299 16.14 -1.36 23.88
C ASP A 299 15.88 -2.87 24.03
N VAL A 300 16.94 -3.64 24.35
CA VAL A 300 16.88 -5.09 24.53
C VAL A 300 15.96 -5.49 25.69
N ALA A 301 15.88 -4.68 26.75
CA ALA A 301 15.01 -4.97 27.89
C ALA A 301 13.53 -4.89 27.49
N TYR A 302 13.17 -3.91 26.66
CA TYR A 302 11.82 -3.78 26.11
C TYR A 302 11.46 -4.92 25.14
N ALA A 303 12.43 -5.40 24.36
CA ALA A 303 12.25 -6.62 23.56
C ALA A 303 12.03 -7.87 24.43
N ALA A 304 12.70 -7.97 25.59
CA ALA A 304 12.49 -9.04 26.55
C ALA A 304 11.10 -8.98 27.21
N GLU A 305 10.58 -7.78 27.48
CA GLU A 305 9.21 -7.59 27.98
C GLU A 305 8.17 -8.13 26.99
N TYR A 306 8.33 -7.85 25.70
CA TYR A 306 7.47 -8.41 24.65
C TYR A 306 7.47 -9.93 24.66
N LEU A 307 8.66 -10.55 24.71
CA LEU A 307 8.76 -11.99 24.75
C LEU A 307 8.09 -12.55 26.01
N GLY A 308 8.26 -11.89 27.16
CA GLY A 308 7.56 -12.25 28.39
C GLY A 308 6.04 -12.16 28.30
N LEU A 309 5.49 -11.14 27.62
CA LEU A 309 4.05 -11.03 27.37
C LEU A 309 3.54 -12.12 26.42
N LEU A 310 4.29 -12.42 25.35
CA LEU A 310 3.96 -13.49 24.41
C LEU A 310 3.97 -14.87 25.09
N GLU A 311 4.97 -15.12 25.95
CA GLU A 311 5.10 -16.37 26.68
C GLU A 311 3.98 -16.61 27.71
N ARG A 312 3.42 -15.55 28.30
CA ARG A 312 2.25 -15.67 29.19
C ARG A 312 1.06 -16.29 28.47
N ILE A 313 0.78 -15.83 27.25
CA ILE A 313 -0.32 -16.37 26.45
C ILE A 313 0.06 -17.73 25.86
N LEU A 314 1.30 -17.94 25.44
CA LEU A 314 1.80 -19.26 25.02
C LEU A 314 1.61 -20.33 26.10
N ALA A 315 1.74 -19.98 27.39
CA ALA A 315 1.51 -20.91 28.50
C ALA A 315 0.08 -21.47 28.54
N ARG A 316 -0.90 -20.75 27.96
CA ARG A 316 -2.29 -21.22 27.76
C ARG A 316 -2.43 -22.21 26.59
N ARG A 317 -1.35 -22.49 25.85
CA ARG A 317 -1.28 -23.38 24.68
C ARG A 317 -2.34 -23.07 23.59
N PRO A 318 -2.46 -21.82 23.12
CA PRO A 318 -3.38 -21.47 22.06
C PRO A 318 -2.99 -22.14 20.73
N ALA A 319 -3.92 -22.11 19.76
CA ALA A 319 -3.62 -22.55 18.40
C ALA A 319 -2.44 -21.75 17.80
N PRO A 320 -1.53 -22.39 17.03
CA PRO A 320 -0.36 -21.72 16.47
C PRO A 320 -0.68 -20.46 15.65
N ALA A 321 -1.78 -20.48 14.87
CA ALA A 321 -2.22 -19.33 14.07
C ALA A 321 -2.61 -18.12 14.95
N LEU A 322 -3.24 -18.35 16.10
CA LEU A 322 -3.57 -17.28 17.05
C LEU A 322 -2.31 -16.69 17.68
N LEU A 323 -1.38 -17.56 18.08
CA LEU A 323 -0.12 -17.12 18.66
C LEU A 323 0.73 -16.34 17.66
N GLU A 324 0.71 -16.71 16.37
CA GLU A 324 1.40 -15.97 15.31
C GLU A 324 0.83 -14.56 15.13
N GLU A 325 -0.50 -14.43 15.03
CA GLU A 325 -1.16 -13.14 14.94
C GLU A 325 -0.91 -12.29 16.19
N LEU A 326 -0.92 -12.90 17.38
CA LEU A 326 -0.61 -12.21 18.62
C LEU A 326 0.83 -11.71 18.62
N ALA A 327 1.79 -12.57 18.28
CA ALA A 327 3.21 -12.20 18.22
C ALA A 327 3.43 -11.00 17.28
N ARG A 328 2.74 -11.01 16.13
CA ARG A 328 2.79 -9.93 15.13
C ARG A 328 2.19 -8.62 15.66
N HIS A 329 0.93 -8.66 16.09
CA HIS A 329 0.18 -7.47 16.47
C HIS A 329 0.65 -6.87 17.80
N LEU A 330 1.11 -7.70 18.75
CA LEU A 330 1.71 -7.23 19.99
C LEU A 330 3.00 -6.46 19.72
N ALA A 331 3.88 -6.98 18.86
CA ALA A 331 5.11 -6.28 18.50
C ALA A 331 4.83 -4.94 17.82
N LEU A 332 3.85 -4.90 16.90
CA LEU A 332 3.41 -3.68 16.23
C LEU A 332 2.85 -2.65 17.22
N TRP A 333 1.98 -3.07 18.14
CA TRP A 333 1.37 -2.17 19.11
C TRP A 333 2.39 -1.64 20.12
N MET A 334 3.29 -2.49 20.61
CA MET A 334 4.36 -2.06 21.52
C MET A 334 5.36 -1.09 20.86
N SER A 335 5.36 -0.95 19.53
CA SER A 335 6.22 -0.04 18.76
C SER A 335 5.41 0.98 17.94
N TYR A 336 4.46 1.65 18.63
CA TYR A 336 3.66 2.74 18.08
C TYR A 336 4.51 3.94 17.61
N GLU A 337 3.99 4.66 16.62
CA GLU A 337 4.65 5.84 16.04
C GLU A 337 4.38 7.08 16.91
N ASP A 338 5.29 7.35 17.85
CA ASP A 338 5.31 8.61 18.61
C ASP A 338 6.21 9.66 17.97
N VAL A 339 6.11 10.89 18.48
CA VAL A 339 6.93 12.01 18.02
C VAL A 339 8.43 11.69 18.10
N ILE A 340 8.87 10.92 19.11
CA ILE A 340 10.25 10.48 19.28
C ILE A 340 10.66 9.54 18.12
N ARG A 341 9.82 8.55 17.79
CA ARG A 341 10.09 7.58 16.72
C ARG A 341 10.06 8.23 15.35
N VAL A 342 9.09 9.12 15.11
CA VAL A 342 9.02 9.89 13.86
C VAL A 342 10.27 10.74 13.68
N ALA A 343 10.76 11.37 14.74
CA ALA A 343 12.02 12.12 14.71
C ALA A 343 13.23 11.22 14.43
N ASP A 344 13.34 10.08 15.13
CA ASP A 344 14.39 9.07 14.91
C ASP A 344 14.44 8.63 13.45
N LEU A 345 13.30 8.26 12.88
CA LEU A 345 13.17 7.83 11.48
C LEU A 345 13.61 8.92 10.49
N LYS A 346 13.31 10.19 10.77
CA LYS A 346 13.67 11.33 9.92
C LYS A 346 15.15 11.70 10.00
N THR A 347 15.83 11.38 11.09
CA THR A 347 17.26 11.69 11.32
C THR A 347 18.22 10.53 11.01
N ARG A 348 17.75 9.42 10.43
CA ARG A 348 18.65 8.30 10.13
C ARG A 348 19.69 8.64 9.07
N PRO A 349 20.96 8.21 9.23
CA PRO A 349 22.01 8.45 8.24
C PRO A 349 21.62 7.92 6.85
N ASP A 350 21.21 6.65 6.78
CA ASP A 350 20.85 5.96 5.52
C ASP A 350 19.57 6.51 4.87
N ARG A 351 18.86 7.45 5.51
CA ARG A 351 17.66 8.04 4.93
C ARG A 351 18.00 8.96 3.77
N LEU A 352 19.03 9.78 3.90
CA LEU A 352 19.41 10.73 2.86
C LEU A 352 19.82 10.00 1.59
N ASP A 353 20.66 8.97 1.73
CA ASP A 353 21.12 8.15 0.59
C ASP A 353 19.95 7.44 -0.10
N ARG A 354 19.00 6.89 0.68
CA ARG A 354 17.80 6.25 0.12
C ARG A 354 16.90 7.24 -0.61
N VAL A 355 16.73 8.45 -0.10
CA VAL A 355 15.91 9.47 -0.76
C VAL A 355 16.62 9.99 -2.02
N ALA A 356 17.93 10.19 -1.98
CA ALA A 356 18.71 10.58 -3.15
C ALA A 356 18.63 9.52 -4.25
N ALA A 357 18.78 8.24 -3.90
CA ALA A 357 18.64 7.12 -4.82
C ALA A 357 17.21 7.01 -5.38
N ALA A 358 16.18 7.17 -4.54
CA ALA A 358 14.78 7.12 -4.97
C ALA A 358 14.39 8.28 -5.90
N SER A 359 15.07 9.43 -5.78
CA SER A 359 14.84 10.61 -6.61
C SER A 359 15.72 10.66 -7.87
N ASN A 360 16.53 9.63 -8.15
CA ASN A 360 17.49 9.60 -9.26
C ASN A 360 18.34 10.88 -9.35
N LEU A 361 18.82 11.37 -8.19
CA LEU A 361 19.52 12.65 -8.09
C LEU A 361 20.85 12.60 -8.87
N ALA A 362 21.06 13.55 -9.79
CA ALA A 362 22.35 13.68 -10.48
C ALA A 362 23.45 14.17 -9.51
N PRO A 363 24.75 13.87 -9.77
CA PRO A 363 25.85 14.19 -8.84
C PRO A 363 26.00 15.68 -8.50
N ASP A 364 25.50 16.57 -9.35
CA ASP A 364 25.57 18.03 -9.25
C ASP A 364 24.31 18.67 -8.65
N GLN A 365 23.27 17.88 -8.35
CA GLN A 365 22.00 18.37 -7.83
C GLN A 365 21.98 18.40 -6.29
N VAL A 366 21.47 19.50 -5.72
CA VAL A 366 21.33 19.66 -4.27
C VAL A 366 19.95 19.20 -3.81
N LEU A 367 19.90 18.19 -2.93
CA LEU A 367 18.65 17.73 -2.32
C LEU A 367 18.31 18.56 -1.07
N VAL A 368 17.16 19.23 -1.09
CA VAL A 368 16.58 19.92 0.08
C VAL A 368 15.39 19.11 0.58
N LEU A 369 15.41 18.74 1.86
CA LEU A 369 14.33 17.98 2.49
C LEU A 369 13.60 18.84 3.51
N ASP A 370 12.34 19.13 3.19
CA ASP A 370 11.42 19.91 4.02
C ASP A 370 10.37 18.97 4.63
N GLU A 371 10.34 18.89 5.96
CA GLU A 371 9.43 18.04 6.72
C GLU A 371 8.24 18.86 7.22
N PHE A 372 7.04 18.49 6.78
CA PHE A 372 5.81 19.10 7.28
C PHE A 372 5.41 18.43 8.61
N LEU A 373 5.49 19.20 9.69
CA LEU A 373 5.08 18.79 11.03
C LEU A 373 3.85 19.60 11.43
N HIS A 374 2.84 18.92 11.97
CA HIS A 374 1.66 19.56 12.53
C HIS A 374 1.59 19.28 14.04
N PRO A 375 2.51 19.87 14.84
CA PRO A 375 2.63 19.54 16.25
C PRO A 375 1.38 19.97 17.00
N ARG A 376 0.68 19.00 17.58
CA ARG A 376 -0.52 19.25 18.40
C ARG A 376 -0.18 19.35 19.87
N LEU A 377 -1.05 20.02 20.63
CA LEU A 377 -0.92 20.05 22.09
C LEU A 377 -0.95 18.63 22.67
N ASP A 378 -1.79 17.75 22.12
CA ASP A 378 -1.87 16.34 22.51
C ASP A 378 -0.54 15.62 22.35
N GLU A 379 0.15 15.84 21.23
CA GLU A 379 1.43 15.21 20.92
C GLU A 379 2.56 15.71 21.83
N ILE A 380 2.51 16.98 22.26
CA ILE A 380 3.45 17.52 23.23
C ILE A 380 3.15 16.96 24.63
N ALA A 381 1.88 16.94 25.04
CA ALA A 381 1.49 16.37 26.32
C ALA A 381 1.87 14.89 26.41
N ASP A 382 1.78 14.17 25.28
CA ASP A 382 2.15 12.77 25.13
C ASP A 382 3.65 12.52 25.37
N LEU A 383 4.53 13.51 25.13
CA LEU A 383 5.98 13.42 25.42
C LEU A 383 6.31 13.63 26.91
N LEU A 384 5.45 14.33 27.65
CA LEU A 384 5.71 14.71 29.03
C LEU A 384 5.45 13.55 29.99
N PRO A 385 6.06 13.57 31.20
CA PRO A 385 5.70 12.65 32.27
C PRO A 385 4.20 12.69 32.58
N GLU A 386 3.63 11.55 32.99
CA GLU A 386 2.18 11.33 33.17
C GLU A 386 1.45 12.49 33.87
N ALA A 387 1.97 12.96 35.01
CA ALA A 387 1.35 14.03 35.78
C ALA A 387 1.33 15.38 35.04
N LEU A 388 2.42 15.72 34.35
CA LEU A 388 2.51 16.97 33.59
C LEU A 388 1.68 16.92 32.32
N GLY A 389 1.74 15.80 31.59
CA GLY A 389 0.93 15.60 30.39
C GLY A 389 -0.57 15.72 30.70
N ARG A 390 -1.05 15.10 31.78
CA ARG A 390 -2.45 15.24 32.21
C ARG A 390 -2.83 16.67 32.56
N ARG A 391 -1.94 17.41 33.24
CA ARG A 391 -2.17 18.83 33.55
C ARG A 391 -2.25 19.69 32.29
N VAL A 392 -1.43 19.41 31.27
CA VAL A 392 -1.50 20.10 29.98
C VAL A 392 -2.83 19.82 29.28
N LEU A 393 -3.26 18.56 29.25
CA LEU A 393 -4.52 18.18 28.62
C LEU A 393 -5.76 18.69 29.38
N ALA A 394 -5.66 18.85 30.70
CA ALA A 394 -6.70 19.46 31.53
C ALA A 394 -6.84 20.99 31.32
N GLY A 395 -5.95 21.61 30.53
CA GLY A 395 -5.99 23.03 30.22
C GLY A 395 -5.23 23.94 31.21
N GLY A 396 -5.47 25.24 31.11
CA GLY A 396 -4.84 26.26 31.96
C GLY A 396 -3.60 26.92 31.36
N LEU A 397 -2.83 27.62 32.21
CA LEU A 397 -1.69 28.46 31.78
C LEU A 397 -0.62 27.70 30.99
N LEU A 398 -0.28 26.46 31.37
CA LEU A 398 0.73 25.66 30.68
C LEU A 398 0.27 25.27 29.26
N ALA A 399 -1.00 24.89 29.12
CA ALA A 399 -1.62 24.57 27.84
C ALA A 399 -1.71 25.81 26.94
N ALA A 400 -2.06 26.98 27.50
CA ALA A 400 -2.11 28.24 26.77
C ALA A 400 -0.72 28.71 26.30
N LEU A 401 0.30 28.56 27.16
CA LEU A 401 1.70 28.87 26.82
C LEU A 401 2.21 27.98 25.69
N LEU A 402 2.02 26.67 25.79
CA LEU A 402 2.42 25.71 24.76
C LEU A 402 1.60 25.91 23.48
N GLY A 403 0.29 26.12 23.61
CA GLY A 403 -0.63 26.39 22.50
C GLY A 403 -0.26 27.64 21.69
N ARG A 404 0.34 28.66 22.30
CA ARG A 404 0.80 29.86 21.57
C ARG A 404 1.91 29.58 20.56
N PHE A 405 2.61 28.46 20.71
CA PHE A 405 3.63 27.97 19.77
C PHE A 405 3.11 26.89 18.81
N LEU A 406 1.87 26.44 18.97
CA LEU A 406 1.25 25.29 18.29
C LEU A 406 -0.02 25.74 17.56
N GLY A 407 -0.01 25.73 16.24
CA GLY A 407 -1.19 26.16 15.46
C GLY A 407 -0.90 26.54 14.01
N ARG A 408 0.37 26.61 13.62
CA ARG A 408 0.77 26.73 12.21
C ARG A 408 1.57 25.49 11.87
N GLY A 409 1.20 24.79 10.79
CA GLY A 409 2.03 23.71 10.24
C GLY A 409 3.46 24.21 10.11
N ARG A 410 4.40 23.49 10.71
CA ARG A 410 5.82 23.85 10.74
C ARG A 410 6.53 23.05 9.66
N VAL A 411 7.25 23.77 8.81
CA VAL A 411 8.19 23.15 7.87
C VAL A 411 9.55 23.11 8.54
N VAL A 412 10.05 21.91 8.81
CA VAL A 412 11.40 21.71 9.37
C VAL A 412 12.29 21.18 8.26
N ARG A 413 13.27 22.01 7.85
CA ARG A 413 14.26 21.60 6.86
C ARG A 413 15.28 20.66 7.49
N THR A 414 15.14 19.35 7.23
CA THR A 414 16.05 18.32 7.75
C THR A 414 17.43 18.36 7.10
N SER A 415 17.56 18.96 5.92
CA SER A 415 18.86 19.23 5.30
C SER A 415 19.61 20.41 5.93
N SER A 416 18.98 21.16 6.86
CA SER A 416 19.66 22.22 7.60
C SER A 416 20.23 21.71 8.93
N PRO A 417 21.39 22.23 9.40
CA PRO A 417 21.96 21.83 10.69
C PRO A 417 21.00 22.04 11.87
N GLY A 418 20.26 23.16 11.88
CA GLY A 418 19.29 23.49 12.94
C GLY A 418 18.07 22.57 12.93
N GLY A 419 17.48 22.31 11.75
CA GLY A 419 16.34 21.41 11.63
C GLY A 419 16.72 19.96 11.98
N TYR A 420 17.88 19.48 11.51
CA TYR A 420 18.42 18.18 11.86
C TYR A 420 18.68 18.06 13.37
N LEU A 421 19.37 19.04 13.98
CA LEU A 421 19.67 19.03 15.41
C LEU A 421 18.40 18.98 16.25
N SER A 422 17.35 19.72 15.88
CA SER A 422 16.08 19.73 16.61
C SER A 422 15.42 18.34 16.65
N LEU A 423 15.33 17.65 15.50
CA LEU A 423 14.77 16.30 15.41
C LEU A 423 15.71 15.27 16.05
N PHE A 424 17.02 15.49 15.95
CA PHE A 424 18.01 14.62 16.58
C PHE A 424 17.87 14.65 18.11
N LEU A 425 17.77 15.84 18.71
CA LEU A 425 17.55 15.98 20.16
C LEU A 425 16.21 15.36 20.59
N LEU A 426 15.17 15.51 19.77
CA LEU A 426 13.87 14.90 20.00
C LEU A 426 13.93 13.36 19.96
N ALA A 427 14.68 12.79 19.02
CA ALA A 427 14.94 11.35 18.95
C ALA A 427 15.72 10.84 20.19
N ARG A 428 16.60 11.66 20.78
CA ARG A 428 17.34 11.30 22.00
C ARG A 428 16.46 11.21 23.25
N LEU A 429 15.23 11.74 23.21
CA LEU A 429 14.24 11.56 24.26
C LEU A 429 13.75 10.10 24.39
N ARG A 430 14.12 9.20 23.46
CA ARG A 430 13.84 7.76 23.50
C ARG A 430 14.11 7.12 24.88
N ARG A 431 15.16 7.55 25.58
CA ARG A 431 15.48 7.03 26.93
C ARG A 431 14.37 7.30 27.96
N TRP A 432 13.62 8.39 27.79
CA TRP A 432 12.54 8.82 28.69
C TRP A 432 11.15 8.42 28.19
N ARG A 433 11.04 7.81 26.99
CA ARG A 433 9.77 7.39 26.40
C ARG A 433 8.92 6.59 27.37
N ARG A 434 9.52 5.67 28.13
CA ARG A 434 8.81 4.79 29.07
C ARG A 434 8.14 5.54 30.24
N GLY A 435 8.62 6.75 30.55
CA GLY A 435 8.01 7.62 31.57
C GLY A 435 6.95 8.57 31.03
N SER A 436 6.73 8.58 29.71
CA SER A 436 5.82 9.52 29.04
C SER A 436 4.35 9.15 29.26
N LEU A 437 3.48 10.16 29.23
CA LEU A 437 2.02 9.96 29.29
C LEU A 437 1.55 9.03 28.17
N ARG A 438 2.12 9.16 26.97
CA ARG A 438 1.77 8.31 25.83
C ARG A 438 2.04 6.84 26.12
N HIS A 439 3.23 6.53 26.61
CA HIS A 439 3.59 5.16 26.93
C HIS A 439 2.65 4.54 27.97
N ARG A 440 2.25 5.32 28.98
CA ARG A 440 1.34 4.84 30.03
C ARG A 440 -0.05 4.54 29.47
N ARG A 441 -0.57 5.37 28.57
CA ARG A 441 -1.85 5.14 27.88
C ARG A 441 -1.80 3.91 27.00
N GLU A 442 -0.78 3.78 26.16
CA GLU A 442 -0.61 2.62 25.28
C GLU A 442 -0.46 1.33 26.08
N ARG A 443 0.32 1.37 27.17
CA ARG A 443 0.50 0.22 28.04
C ARG A 443 -0.82 -0.22 28.67
N ALA A 444 -1.63 0.71 29.16
CA ALA A 444 -2.95 0.38 29.71
C ALA A 444 -3.88 -0.27 28.67
N LEU A 445 -3.85 0.20 27.42
CA LEU A 445 -4.62 -0.40 26.33
C LEU A 445 -4.13 -1.80 25.96
N ILE A 446 -2.81 -1.99 25.88
CA ILE A 446 -2.19 -3.31 25.61
C ILE A 446 -2.51 -4.29 26.73
N ASP A 447 -2.39 -3.87 27.99
CA ASP A 447 -2.66 -4.73 29.15
C ASP A 447 -4.14 -5.14 29.19
N ALA A 448 -5.07 -4.21 28.92
CA ALA A 448 -6.50 -4.51 28.82
C ALA A 448 -6.82 -5.45 27.64
N TRP A 449 -6.18 -5.24 26.49
CA TRP A 449 -6.33 -6.10 25.31
C TRP A 449 -5.82 -7.52 25.56
N LEU A 450 -4.64 -7.68 26.17
CA LEU A 450 -4.09 -8.99 26.53
C LEU A 450 -4.95 -9.71 27.56
N ALA A 451 -5.49 -9.00 28.56
CA ALA A 451 -6.41 -9.57 29.54
C ALA A 451 -7.71 -10.08 28.88
N ALA A 452 -8.26 -9.32 27.94
CA ALA A 452 -9.45 -9.74 27.20
C ALA A 452 -9.18 -10.94 26.28
N ILE A 453 -7.98 -11.03 25.68
CA ILE A 453 -7.57 -12.21 24.90
C ILE A 453 -7.45 -13.43 25.82
N ASP A 454 -6.74 -13.31 26.95
CA ASP A 454 -6.54 -14.41 27.90
C ASP A 454 -7.86 -15.00 28.39
N ASP A 455 -8.83 -14.15 28.73
CA ASP A 455 -10.19 -14.55 29.15
C ASP A 455 -11.01 -15.21 28.01
N LEU A 456 -10.80 -14.77 26.77
CA LEU A 456 -11.47 -15.37 25.60
C LEU A 456 -10.88 -16.72 25.20
N LEU A 457 -9.64 -17.04 25.57
CA LEU A 457 -9.04 -18.33 25.23
C LEU A 457 -9.80 -19.53 25.84
N ASP A 458 -10.48 -19.33 26.96
CA ASP A 458 -11.24 -20.38 27.63
C ASP A 458 -12.66 -20.53 27.08
N THR A 459 -13.20 -19.47 26.48
CA THR A 459 -14.62 -19.39 26.10
C THR A 459 -14.84 -19.40 24.59
N ASP A 460 -14.12 -18.57 23.84
CA ASP A 460 -14.21 -18.45 22.38
C ASP A 460 -12.85 -18.04 21.76
N PRO A 461 -11.98 -19.02 21.46
CA PRO A 461 -10.70 -18.78 20.81
C PRO A 461 -10.81 -18.12 19.43
N ALA A 462 -11.92 -18.33 18.72
CA ALA A 462 -12.14 -17.72 17.40
C ALA A 462 -12.41 -16.21 17.56
N LEU A 463 -13.18 -15.81 18.57
CA LEU A 463 -13.37 -14.39 18.90
C LEU A 463 -12.07 -13.75 19.41
N ALA A 464 -11.24 -14.46 20.19
CA ALA A 464 -9.91 -13.99 20.57
C ALA A 464 -9.03 -13.69 19.34
N LEU A 465 -9.03 -14.57 18.33
CA LEU A 465 -8.30 -14.34 17.09
C LEU A 465 -8.78 -13.08 16.36
N GLU A 466 -10.09 -12.87 16.28
CA GLU A 466 -10.65 -11.67 15.64
C GLU A 466 -10.36 -10.40 16.44
N LEU A 467 -10.36 -10.47 17.78
CA LEU A 467 -9.92 -9.39 18.66
C LEU A 467 -8.44 -9.02 18.44
N ILE A 468 -7.58 -10.01 18.22
CA ILE A 468 -6.18 -9.77 17.88
C ILE A 468 -6.07 -9.03 16.54
N ARG A 469 -6.81 -9.49 15.52
CA ARG A 469 -6.83 -8.90 14.18
C ARG A 469 -7.39 -7.48 14.14
N ASN A 470 -8.21 -7.09 15.11
CA ASN A 470 -8.71 -5.71 15.23
C ASN A 470 -7.60 -4.68 15.44
N GLN A 471 -6.40 -5.09 15.87
CA GLN A 471 -5.24 -4.20 15.93
C GLN A 471 -4.91 -3.57 14.57
N ARG A 472 -5.31 -4.18 13.44
CA ARG A 472 -5.20 -3.59 12.08
C ARG A 472 -5.83 -2.20 11.95
N LEU A 473 -6.78 -1.85 12.82
CA LEU A 473 -7.41 -0.52 12.86
C LEU A 473 -6.49 0.56 13.40
N VAL A 474 -5.54 0.19 14.28
CA VAL A 474 -4.63 1.12 14.94
C VAL A 474 -3.40 1.32 14.05
N LYS A 475 -3.38 2.43 13.29
CA LYS A 475 -2.29 2.75 12.35
C LYS A 475 -1.98 4.25 12.29
N GLY A 476 -0.75 4.56 11.90
CA GLY A 476 -0.30 5.93 11.65
C GLY A 476 -0.04 6.74 12.92
N TYR A 477 -0.03 8.06 12.76
CA TYR A 477 0.16 9.06 13.82
C TYR A 477 -0.94 10.14 13.74
N ALA A 478 -0.99 11.04 14.73
CA ALA A 478 -1.95 12.16 14.80
C ALA A 478 -3.42 11.72 14.59
N ASP A 479 -4.17 12.42 13.73
CA ASP A 479 -5.59 12.17 13.47
C ASP A 479 -5.88 10.77 12.91
N THR A 480 -4.94 10.22 12.12
CA THR A 480 -5.11 8.85 11.57
C THR A 480 -5.10 7.83 12.71
N HIS A 481 -4.17 8.00 13.65
CA HIS A 481 -4.11 7.17 14.84
C HIS A 481 -5.34 7.37 15.74
N ALA A 482 -5.74 8.63 15.98
CA ALA A 482 -6.88 8.94 16.83
C ALA A 482 -8.19 8.31 16.32
N ARG A 483 -8.46 8.39 15.00
CA ARG A 483 -9.63 7.76 14.38
C ARG A 483 -9.56 6.23 14.45
N GLY A 484 -8.42 5.66 14.10
CA GLY A 484 -8.20 4.21 14.14
C GLY A 484 -8.38 3.63 15.54
N LEU A 485 -7.80 4.29 16.55
CA LEU A 485 -7.95 3.91 17.95
C LEU A 485 -9.40 4.08 18.43
N GLY A 486 -10.10 5.14 18.01
CA GLY A 486 -11.51 5.35 18.34
C GLY A 486 -12.40 4.22 17.80
N ASN A 487 -12.20 3.79 16.55
CA ASN A 487 -12.90 2.65 15.98
C ASN A 487 -12.57 1.35 16.71
N TYR A 488 -11.29 1.11 17.03
CA TYR A 488 -10.88 -0.03 17.85
C TYR A 488 -11.58 -0.04 19.21
N GLN A 489 -11.61 1.09 19.93
CA GLN A 489 -12.24 1.21 21.23
C GLN A 489 -13.75 0.95 21.18
N ARG A 490 -14.43 1.38 20.10
CA ARG A 490 -15.84 1.03 19.86
C ARG A 490 -16.02 -0.48 19.72
N LEU A 491 -15.21 -1.16 18.90
CA LEU A 491 -15.27 -2.62 18.78
C LEU A 491 -14.96 -3.34 20.09
N PHE A 492 -13.95 -2.86 20.81
CA PHE A 492 -13.57 -3.41 22.11
C PHE A 492 -14.71 -3.25 23.14
N GLY A 493 -15.40 -2.11 23.14
CA GLY A 493 -16.57 -1.87 23.98
C GLY A 493 -17.78 -2.74 23.66
N LEU A 494 -17.90 -3.24 22.44
CA LEU A 494 -18.96 -4.18 22.04
C LEU A 494 -18.67 -5.64 22.42
N LEU A 495 -17.45 -5.94 22.90
CA LEU A 495 -17.05 -7.29 23.24
C LEU A 495 -17.98 -7.99 24.24
N PRO A 496 -18.47 -7.35 25.33
CA PRO A 496 -19.41 -7.98 26.25
C PRO A 496 -20.73 -8.40 25.58
N ALA A 497 -21.27 -7.57 24.68
CA ALA A 497 -22.49 -7.88 23.95
C ALA A 497 -22.28 -9.01 22.92
N LEU A 498 -21.11 -9.06 22.28
CA LEU A 498 -20.75 -10.09 21.32
C LEU A 498 -20.57 -11.47 21.96
N ARG A 499 -20.02 -11.54 23.18
CA ARG A 499 -19.81 -12.81 23.90
C ARG A 499 -21.09 -13.62 24.10
N ALA A 500 -22.24 -12.96 24.22
CA ALA A 500 -23.52 -13.62 24.41
C ALA A 500 -24.15 -14.12 23.09
N ARG A 501 -23.50 -13.89 21.93
CA ARG A 501 -24.11 -14.13 20.62
C ARG A 501 -23.48 -15.32 19.90
N ALA A 502 -24.32 -16.10 19.22
CA ALA A 502 -23.85 -17.10 18.26
C ALA A 502 -23.12 -16.43 17.08
N GLY A 503 -21.97 -16.99 16.70
CA GLY A 503 -21.17 -16.46 15.58
C GLY A 503 -20.44 -15.15 15.89
N ALA A 504 -20.14 -14.86 17.16
CA ALA A 504 -19.48 -13.63 17.60
C ALA A 504 -18.21 -13.29 16.80
N ALA A 505 -17.37 -14.28 16.48
CA ALA A 505 -16.17 -14.11 15.66
C ALA A 505 -16.48 -13.56 14.26
N ALA A 506 -17.48 -14.11 13.55
CA ALA A 506 -17.86 -13.66 12.22
C ALA A 506 -18.42 -12.22 12.24
N VAL A 507 -19.20 -11.89 13.27
CA VAL A 507 -19.72 -10.53 13.47
C VAL A 507 -18.57 -9.56 13.75
N MET A 508 -17.63 -9.91 14.63
CA MET A 508 -16.44 -9.11 14.92
C MET A 508 -15.60 -8.86 13.65
N ALA A 509 -15.42 -9.90 12.81
CA ALA A 509 -14.73 -9.77 11.54
C ALA A 509 -15.43 -8.78 10.60
N ALA A 510 -16.75 -8.90 10.44
CA ALA A 510 -17.53 -7.99 9.59
C ALA A 510 -17.46 -6.53 10.09
N LEU A 511 -17.54 -6.31 11.40
CA LEU A 511 -17.41 -4.99 12.00
C LEU A 511 -16.02 -4.38 11.77
N ARG A 512 -14.95 -5.17 11.88
CA ARG A 512 -13.59 -4.72 11.56
C ARG A 512 -13.48 -4.29 10.10
N GLU A 513 -13.99 -5.11 9.17
CA GLU A 513 -13.91 -4.78 7.75
C GLU A 513 -14.73 -3.53 7.41
N ALA A 514 -15.89 -3.33 8.05
CA ALA A 514 -16.66 -2.08 7.94
C ALA A 514 -15.87 -0.86 8.47
N ALA A 515 -15.13 -1.01 9.57
CA ALA A 515 -14.29 0.04 10.15
C ALA A 515 -13.05 0.35 9.30
N LEU A 516 -12.49 -0.64 8.59
CA LEU A 516 -11.39 -0.44 7.65
C LEU A 516 -11.85 0.24 6.36
N ALA A 517 -13.10 0.00 5.95
CA ALA A 517 -13.68 0.55 4.72
C ALA A 517 -14.11 2.02 4.82
N ASP A 518 -14.09 2.62 6.01
CA ASP A 518 -14.45 4.02 6.24
C ASP A 518 -13.72 4.60 7.47
N GLU A 519 -12.74 5.47 7.21
CA GLU A 519 -12.00 6.15 8.27
C GLU A 519 -12.86 7.10 9.12
N GLN A 520 -14.01 7.55 8.61
CA GLN A 520 -14.92 8.46 9.32
C GLN A 520 -15.89 7.71 10.24
N GLY A 521 -15.97 6.38 10.12
CA GLY A 521 -16.71 5.49 11.03
C GLY A 521 -18.21 5.38 10.78
N GLY A 522 -18.73 5.94 9.68
CA GLY A 522 -20.14 5.82 9.29
C GLY A 522 -20.53 4.40 8.90
N LYS A 523 -19.69 3.71 8.10
CA LYS A 523 -19.93 2.29 7.75
C LYS A 523 -19.91 1.38 8.97
N LEU A 524 -19.00 1.65 9.93
CA LEU A 524 -18.97 0.93 11.20
C LEU A 524 -20.27 1.15 11.99
N GLY A 525 -20.74 2.39 12.11
CA GLY A 525 -22.01 2.69 12.78
C GLY A 525 -23.20 1.95 12.15
N ALA A 526 -23.29 1.95 10.82
CA ALA A 526 -24.33 1.23 10.09
C ALA A 526 -24.25 -0.30 10.33
N ALA A 527 -23.04 -0.87 10.34
CA ALA A 527 -22.85 -2.29 10.61
C ALA A 527 -23.24 -2.66 12.06
N ILE A 528 -22.89 -1.83 13.05
CA ILE A 528 -23.29 -2.02 14.45
C ILE A 528 -24.82 -2.06 14.57
N VAL A 529 -25.52 -1.13 13.93
CA VAL A 529 -27.00 -1.12 13.88
C VAL A 529 -27.53 -2.36 13.17
N GLY A 530 -26.95 -2.72 12.01
CA GLY A 530 -27.38 -3.88 11.21
C GLY A 530 -27.26 -5.22 11.95
N PHE A 531 -26.29 -5.37 12.85
CA PHE A 531 -26.17 -6.56 13.70
C PHE A 531 -27.00 -6.50 14.99
N GLY A 532 -27.72 -5.40 15.24
CA GLY A 532 -28.50 -5.20 16.46
C GLY A 532 -27.63 -5.01 17.70
N LEU A 533 -26.44 -4.41 17.54
CA LEU A 533 -25.46 -4.15 18.60
C LEU A 533 -25.48 -2.69 19.08
N ALA A 534 -26.42 -1.89 18.60
CA ALA A 534 -26.63 -0.54 19.09
C ALA A 534 -27.04 -0.61 20.56
N SER A 535 -26.36 0.15 21.42
CA SER A 535 -26.84 0.38 22.77
C SER A 535 -28.19 1.09 22.67
N THR A 536 -29.25 0.45 23.17
CA THR A 536 -30.40 1.18 23.70
C THR A 536 -29.91 1.92 24.93
N ASP A 537 -29.33 3.11 24.74
CA ASP A 537 -29.30 4.21 25.71
C ASP A 537 -28.58 5.42 25.09
N SER A 538 -29.40 6.46 24.88
CA SER A 538 -29.20 7.92 24.84
C SER A 538 -27.81 8.52 24.54
#